data_AF-A0A816MYA6-F1
#
_entry.id   AF-A0A816MYA6-F1
#
_cell.length_a   1.000
_cell.length_b   1.000
_cell.length_c   1.000
_cell.angle_alpha   90.00
_cell.angle_beta   90.00
_cell.angle_gamma   90.00
#
_symmetry.space_group_name_H-M   'P 1'
#
loop_
_entity.id
_entity.type
_entity.pdbx_description
1 polymer ?
#
loop_
_entity_poly.entity_id
_entity_poly.type
_entity_poly.pdbx_seq_one_letter_code
_entity_poly.pdbx_strand_id
1 'polypeptide(L)'
;MTRSMDDDFTYFVKILDDNSDRYYLKSSIDERTNTILMQLTNLKVGWIGTLNQNQVRALAKKFPPEEHDTFYSHTQRAFSKGNHSEIDGRTYVFTCKIIEKNRLEFVWKQMVDDLNSLKIIGSAELQERPIEEILVKMMDHAIDEMETLRSTNEQKIFEIQRINGQLNKALETVKQTVDTKEKLEADLYRKNKTEIRKKKIR
;
A
#
# COMPACT_ATOMS: atom_id res chain seq x y z
N MET A 1 -12.69 -21.21 -2.57
CA MET A 1 -13.26 -19.91 -2.97
C MET A 1 -12.12 -18.90 -3.01
N THR A 2 -11.53 -18.74 -4.19
CA THR A 2 -10.45 -17.80 -4.48
C THR A 2 -11.06 -16.43 -4.75
N ARG A 3 -11.04 -15.52 -3.76
CA ARG A 3 -11.16 -14.08 -4.03
C ARG A 3 -9.93 -13.70 -4.85
N SER A 4 -10.15 -13.38 -6.12
CA SER A 4 -9.13 -12.94 -7.06
C SER A 4 -9.48 -11.51 -7.49
N MET A 5 -8.57 -10.60 -7.15
CA MET A 5 -8.36 -9.26 -7.71
C MET A 5 -9.36 -8.17 -7.29
N ASP A 6 -8.99 -7.53 -6.17
CA ASP A 6 -9.43 -6.24 -5.67
C ASP A 6 -8.96 -5.12 -6.64
N ASP A 7 -9.86 -4.64 -7.51
CA ASP A 7 -9.64 -3.39 -8.26
C ASP A 7 -10.30 -2.18 -7.57
N ASP A 8 -10.81 -2.41 -6.34
CA ASP A 8 -11.43 -1.40 -5.50
C ASP A 8 -10.42 -0.95 -4.44
N PHE A 9 -9.85 0.23 -4.63
CA PHE A 9 -8.89 0.78 -3.69
C PHE A 9 -9.59 1.67 -2.69
N THR A 10 -9.58 1.27 -1.42
CA THR A 10 -10.07 2.12 -0.33
C THR A 10 -8.89 2.67 0.48
N TYR A 11 -8.86 3.97 0.66
CA TYR A 11 -7.85 4.68 1.43
C TYR A 11 -8.50 5.47 2.56
N PHE A 12 -7.83 5.51 3.70
CA PHE A 12 -8.19 6.38 4.82
C PHE A 12 -6.95 7.15 5.27
N VAL A 13 -6.96 8.47 5.07
CA VAL A 13 -5.81 9.33 5.30
C VAL A 13 -6.19 10.60 6.04
N LYS A 14 -5.25 11.08 6.84
CA LYS A 14 -5.28 12.44 7.37
C LYS A 14 -4.68 13.38 6.33
N ILE A 15 -5.37 14.48 6.06
CA ILE A 15 -4.87 15.55 5.19
C ILE A 15 -4.87 16.89 5.94
N LEU A 16 -4.04 17.80 5.47
CA LEU A 16 -4.00 19.20 5.86
C LEU A 16 -4.37 20.02 4.62
N ASP A 17 -5.25 20.99 4.74
CA ASP A 17 -5.47 21.91 3.63
C ASP A 17 -4.38 22.99 3.53
N ASP A 18 -4.49 23.86 2.53
CA ASP A 18 -3.60 25.01 2.35
C ASP A 18 -3.55 25.96 3.57
N ASN A 19 -4.58 25.95 4.43
CA ASN A 19 -4.64 26.75 5.66
C ASN A 19 -4.13 25.99 6.90
N SER A 20 -3.58 24.79 6.70
CA SER A 20 -3.21 23.86 7.78
C SER A 20 -4.38 23.36 8.63
N ASP A 21 -5.62 23.49 8.14
CA ASP A 21 -6.78 22.88 8.76
C ASP A 21 -6.76 21.38 8.54
N ARG A 22 -7.14 20.63 9.57
CA ARG A 22 -7.07 19.17 9.56
C ARG A 22 -8.37 18.57 9.04
N TYR A 23 -8.22 17.66 8.08
CA TYR A 23 -9.31 16.83 7.58
C TYR A 23 -8.92 15.35 7.59
N TYR A 24 -9.93 14.50 7.57
CA TYR A 24 -9.82 13.06 7.39
C TYR A 24 -10.59 12.69 6.13
N LEU A 25 -9.88 12.06 5.20
CA LEU A 25 -10.41 11.62 3.91
C LEU A 25 -10.48 10.11 3.90
N LYS A 26 -11.69 9.59 3.66
CA LYS A 26 -11.90 8.22 3.23
C LYS A 26 -12.29 8.25 1.76
N SER A 27 -11.54 7.57 0.92
CA SER A 27 -11.81 7.49 -0.51
C SER A 27 -11.90 6.06 -0.98
N SER A 28 -12.79 5.78 -1.92
CA SER A 28 -12.89 4.50 -2.62
C SER A 28 -12.82 4.75 -4.12
N ILE A 29 -11.89 4.07 -4.79
CA ILE A 29 -11.64 4.18 -6.22
C ILE A 29 -11.95 2.82 -6.84
N ASP A 30 -12.95 2.78 -7.71
CA ASP A 30 -13.31 1.60 -8.51
C ASP A 30 -12.93 1.90 -9.96
N GLU A 31 -11.87 1.25 -10.43
CA GLU A 31 -11.37 1.41 -11.80
C GLU A 31 -12.32 0.79 -12.85
N ARG A 32 -13.11 -0.22 -12.47
CA ARG A 32 -14.03 -0.92 -13.38
C ARG A 32 -15.20 -0.02 -13.73
N THR A 33 -15.82 0.58 -12.72
CA THR A 33 -16.94 1.51 -12.93
C THR A 33 -16.48 2.93 -13.23
N ASN A 34 -15.18 3.18 -13.13
CA ASN A 34 -14.57 4.51 -13.23
C ASN A 34 -15.21 5.49 -12.23
N THR A 35 -15.41 5.05 -10.99
CA THR A 35 -16.03 5.86 -9.94
C THR A 35 -15.05 6.16 -8.82
N ILE A 36 -15.17 7.37 -8.26
CA ILE A 36 -14.39 7.80 -7.10
C ILE A 36 -15.36 8.33 -6.07
N LEU A 37 -15.48 7.65 -4.95
CA LEU A 37 -16.23 8.09 -3.78
C LEU A 37 -15.27 8.77 -2.80
N MET A 38 -15.66 9.92 -2.28
CA MET A 38 -14.92 10.68 -1.28
C MET A 38 -15.83 11.01 -0.10
N GLN A 39 -15.36 10.71 1.10
CA GLN A 39 -15.96 11.11 2.36
C GLN A 39 -14.92 11.92 3.12
N LEU A 40 -15.22 13.17 3.42
CA LEU A 40 -14.31 14.11 4.06
C LEU A 40 -14.92 14.60 5.37
N THR A 41 -14.13 14.74 6.43
CA THR A 41 -14.60 15.34 7.69
C THR A 41 -13.50 16.12 8.38
N ASN A 42 -13.86 17.23 9.03
CA ASN A 42 -12.98 17.96 9.95
C ASN A 42 -13.33 17.70 11.42
N LEU A 43 -14.05 16.61 11.70
CA LEU A 43 -14.60 16.23 13.01
C LEU A 43 -15.71 17.14 13.57
N LYS A 44 -16.11 18.19 12.83
CA LYS A 44 -17.26 19.04 13.17
C LYS A 44 -18.38 18.91 12.15
N VAL A 45 -18.00 18.88 10.87
CA VAL A 45 -18.87 18.72 9.71
C VAL A 45 -18.30 17.63 8.82
N GLY A 46 -19.18 16.93 8.10
CA GLY A 46 -18.80 15.92 7.13
C GLY A 46 -19.38 16.20 5.75
N TRP A 47 -18.65 15.81 4.72
CA TRP A 47 -19.02 15.97 3.32
C TRP A 47 -18.83 14.67 2.56
N ILE A 48 -19.71 14.42 1.59
CA ILE A 48 -19.61 13.28 0.67
C ILE A 48 -19.72 13.78 -0.76
N GLY A 49 -18.87 13.26 -1.64
CA GLY A 49 -18.99 13.47 -3.08
C GLY A 49 -18.60 12.22 -3.84
N THR A 50 -19.16 12.10 -5.04
CA THR A 50 -18.88 10.99 -5.95
C THR A 50 -18.57 11.56 -7.32
N LEU A 51 -17.47 11.13 -7.91
CA LEU A 51 -17.18 11.35 -9.32
C LEU A 51 -17.59 10.10 -10.08
N ASN A 52 -18.49 10.26 -11.04
CA ASN A 52 -18.86 9.21 -11.98
C ASN A 52 -17.90 9.16 -13.17
N GLN A 53 -18.04 8.13 -14.00
CA GLN A 53 -17.20 7.92 -15.19
C GLN A 53 -17.11 9.15 -16.10
N ASN A 54 -18.21 9.88 -16.31
CA ASN A 54 -18.20 11.06 -17.18
C ASN A 54 -17.40 12.21 -16.56
N GLN A 55 -17.54 12.42 -15.26
CA GLN A 55 -16.79 13.43 -14.52
C GLN A 55 -15.31 13.08 -14.46
N VAL A 56 -14.96 11.82 -14.19
CA VAL A 56 -13.56 11.35 -14.19
C VAL A 56 -12.94 11.55 -15.57
N ARG A 57 -13.62 11.14 -16.65
CA ARG A 57 -13.13 11.39 -18.02
C ARG A 57 -12.98 12.87 -18.33
N ALA A 58 -13.88 13.72 -17.86
CA ALA A 58 -13.79 15.16 -18.04
C ALA A 58 -12.59 15.76 -17.29
N LEU A 59 -12.27 15.26 -16.10
CA LEU A 59 -11.08 15.65 -15.34
C LEU A 59 -9.80 15.15 -16.01
N ALA A 60 -9.76 13.89 -16.46
CA ALA A 60 -8.63 13.31 -17.16
C ALA A 60 -8.30 14.10 -18.46
N LYS A 61 -9.32 14.56 -19.19
CA LYS A 61 -9.15 15.41 -20.38
C LYS A 61 -8.51 16.79 -20.14
N LYS A 62 -8.36 17.20 -18.88
CA LYS A 62 -7.62 18.43 -18.53
C LYS A 62 -6.10 18.22 -18.55
N PHE A 63 -5.66 16.97 -18.61
CA PHE A 63 -4.26 16.60 -18.79
C PHE A 63 -3.91 16.51 -20.27
N PRO A 64 -2.62 16.55 -20.62
CA PRO A 64 -2.18 16.17 -21.96
C PRO A 64 -2.66 14.75 -22.32
N PRO A 65 -3.00 14.48 -23.61
CA PRO A 65 -3.51 13.18 -24.04
C PRO A 65 -2.67 11.98 -23.62
N GLU A 66 -1.35 12.13 -23.60
CA GLU A 66 -0.38 11.14 -23.17
C GLU A 66 -0.46 10.77 -21.68
N GLU A 67 -1.12 11.59 -20.86
CA GLU A 67 -1.27 11.39 -19.42
C GLU A 67 -2.70 10.98 -19.01
N HIS A 68 -3.65 10.91 -19.94
CA HIS A 68 -5.04 10.56 -19.62
C HIS A 68 -5.17 9.24 -18.86
N ASP A 69 -4.40 8.22 -19.27
CA ASP A 69 -4.42 6.89 -18.65
C ASP A 69 -3.77 6.87 -17.26
N THR A 70 -3.03 7.92 -16.90
CA THR A 70 -2.32 8.02 -15.61
C THR A 70 -3.14 8.68 -14.52
N PHE A 71 -4.30 9.25 -14.84
CA PHE A 71 -5.15 9.98 -13.89
C PHE A 71 -5.48 9.16 -12.63
N TYR A 72 -5.84 7.88 -12.79
CA TYR A 72 -6.14 6.99 -11.68
C TYR A 72 -4.92 6.76 -10.80
N SER A 73 -3.75 6.50 -11.41
CA SER A 73 -2.51 6.34 -10.66
C SER A 73 -2.16 7.60 -9.86
N HIS A 74 -2.30 8.80 -10.46
CA HIS A 74 -2.07 10.05 -9.74
C HIS A 74 -3.06 10.25 -8.59
N THR A 75 -4.33 9.90 -8.78
CA THR A 75 -5.37 10.04 -7.76
C THR A 75 -5.19 9.03 -6.62
N GLN A 76 -4.90 7.77 -6.93
CA GLN A 76 -4.56 6.73 -5.94
C GLN A 76 -3.36 7.15 -5.09
N ARG A 77 -2.28 7.63 -5.74
CA ARG A 77 -1.10 8.11 -5.02
C ARG A 77 -1.48 9.25 -4.08
N ALA A 78 -2.16 10.27 -4.56
CA ALA A 78 -2.61 11.39 -3.74
C ALA A 78 -3.39 10.90 -2.51
N PHE A 79 -4.35 10.00 -2.69
CA PHE A 79 -5.22 9.54 -1.60
C PHE A 79 -4.58 8.50 -0.67
N SER A 80 -3.46 7.89 -1.06
CA SER A 80 -2.84 6.79 -0.29
C SER A 80 -2.01 7.21 0.93
N LYS A 81 -1.36 8.39 0.92
CA LYS A 81 -0.48 8.82 2.03
C LYS A 81 -0.73 10.23 2.58
N GLY A 82 -1.78 10.92 2.11
CA GLY A 82 -2.11 12.28 2.56
C GLY A 82 -0.99 13.30 2.28
N ASN A 83 -0.98 14.42 3.02
CA ASN A 83 -0.03 15.52 2.78
C ASN A 83 1.42 15.15 3.10
N HIS A 84 2.35 15.75 2.35
CA HIS A 84 3.81 15.76 2.62
C HIS A 84 4.50 14.40 2.69
N SER A 85 3.78 13.32 2.34
CA SER A 85 4.40 12.03 2.11
C SER A 85 4.89 11.99 0.67
N GLU A 86 6.21 11.96 0.50
CA GLU A 86 6.80 11.73 -0.82
C GLU A 86 6.40 10.33 -1.31
N ILE A 87 5.77 10.27 -2.48
CA ILE A 87 5.45 9.02 -3.18
C ILE A 87 6.15 9.09 -4.53
N ASP A 88 7.19 8.27 -4.70
CA ASP A 88 8.00 8.22 -5.92
C ASP A 88 8.53 9.60 -6.36
N GLY A 89 9.04 10.41 -5.42
CA GLY A 89 9.52 11.77 -5.74
C GLY A 89 8.40 12.78 -5.96
N ARG A 90 7.16 12.50 -5.54
CA ARG A 90 6.02 13.41 -5.75
C ARG A 90 5.36 13.78 -4.43
N THR A 91 5.10 15.06 -4.25
CA THR A 91 4.37 15.60 -3.10
C THR A 91 2.99 16.06 -3.52
N TYR A 92 1.97 15.71 -2.74
CA TYR A 92 0.59 16.11 -2.99
C TYR A 92 0.11 17.11 -1.94
N VAL A 93 -0.69 18.08 -2.41
CA VAL A 93 -1.28 19.17 -1.62
C VAL A 93 -2.79 19.18 -1.85
N PHE A 94 -3.54 19.51 -0.81
CA PHE A 94 -4.99 19.48 -0.83
C PHE A 94 -5.57 20.84 -0.47
N THR A 95 -6.67 21.21 -1.11
CA THR A 95 -7.40 22.43 -0.83
C THR A 95 -8.86 22.08 -0.54
N CYS A 96 -9.37 22.62 0.55
CA CYS A 96 -10.77 22.51 0.96
C CYS A 96 -11.37 23.91 0.99
N LYS A 97 -12.38 24.19 0.17
CA LYS A 97 -13.02 25.51 0.11
C LYS A 97 -14.53 25.40 0.18
N ILE A 98 -15.15 26.05 1.16
CA ILE A 98 -16.61 26.15 1.22
C ILE A 98 -17.05 27.10 0.10
N ILE A 99 -17.81 26.60 -0.88
CA ILE A 99 -18.36 27.41 -1.99
C ILE A 99 -19.73 27.96 -1.59
N GLU A 100 -20.54 27.14 -0.93
CA GLU A 100 -21.86 27.50 -0.41
C GLU A 100 -22.07 26.84 0.95
N LYS A 101 -23.12 27.27 1.69
CA LYS A 101 -23.37 26.86 3.09
C LYS A 101 -23.22 25.35 3.34
N ASN A 102 -23.59 24.52 2.37
CA ASN A 102 -23.60 23.05 2.49
C ASN A 102 -22.72 22.36 1.42
N ARG A 103 -21.83 23.10 0.74
CA ARG A 103 -21.01 22.59 -0.37
C ARG A 103 -19.55 22.96 -0.22
N LEU A 104 -18.68 21.96 -0.38
CA LEU A 104 -17.24 22.09 -0.27
C LEU A 104 -16.58 21.66 -1.58
N GLU A 105 -15.73 22.52 -2.12
CA GLU A 105 -14.78 22.16 -3.17
C GLU A 105 -13.58 21.46 -2.53
N PHE A 106 -13.32 20.24 -2.97
CA PHE A 106 -12.14 19.48 -2.62
C PHE A 106 -11.24 19.38 -3.85
N VAL A 107 -9.99 19.83 -3.74
CA VAL A 107 -9.02 19.83 -4.84
C VAL A 107 -7.75 19.14 -4.37
N TRP A 108 -7.21 18.23 -5.19
CA TRP A 108 -5.90 17.63 -4.97
C TRP A 108 -4.95 18.03 -6.09
N LYS A 109 -3.75 18.43 -5.68
CA LYS A 109 -2.70 19.00 -6.53
C LYS A 109 -1.41 18.23 -6.33
N GLN A 110 -0.59 18.17 -7.37
CA GLN A 110 0.76 17.66 -7.31
C GLN A 110 1.74 18.82 -7.37
N MET A 111 2.72 18.82 -6.47
CA MET A 111 3.86 19.72 -6.52
C MET A 111 4.81 19.27 -7.64
N VAL A 112 5.23 20.22 -8.47
CA VAL A 112 6.21 19.99 -9.54
C VAL A 112 7.52 20.63 -9.10
N ASP A 113 8.48 19.78 -8.74
CA ASP A 113 9.71 20.13 -8.01
C ASP A 113 10.56 21.21 -8.73
N ASP A 114 10.61 21.18 -10.06
CA ASP A 114 11.45 22.10 -10.84
C ASP A 114 10.96 23.56 -10.85
N LEU A 115 9.70 23.80 -10.48
CA LEU A 115 9.05 25.10 -10.66
C LEU A 115 8.37 25.64 -9.40
N ASN A 116 8.44 24.89 -8.29
CA ASN A 116 7.63 25.14 -7.08
C ASN A 116 6.17 25.48 -7.45
N SER A 117 5.65 24.77 -8.45
CA SER A 117 4.34 25.02 -9.05
C SER A 117 3.39 23.87 -8.70
N LEU A 118 2.10 24.18 -8.61
CA LEU A 118 1.07 23.20 -8.30
C LEU A 118 0.29 22.84 -9.57
N LYS A 119 0.40 21.59 -9.99
CA LYS A 119 -0.44 21.01 -11.04
C LYS A 119 -1.71 20.47 -10.40
N ILE A 120 -2.86 21.01 -10.78
CA ILE A 120 -4.15 20.49 -10.33
C ILE A 120 -4.34 19.10 -10.94
N ILE A 121 -4.52 18.08 -10.09
CA ILE A 121 -4.78 16.72 -10.56
C ILE A 121 -6.28 16.51 -10.71
N GLY A 122 -7.06 16.94 -9.73
CA GLY A 122 -8.51 16.84 -9.83
C GLY A 122 -9.23 17.67 -8.79
N SER A 123 -10.54 17.77 -8.98
CA SER A 123 -11.43 18.47 -8.07
C SER A 123 -12.78 17.77 -8.00
N ALA A 124 -13.43 17.89 -6.86
CA ALA A 124 -14.77 17.37 -6.62
C ALA A 124 -15.56 18.33 -5.73
N GLU A 125 -16.84 18.45 -6.05
CA GLU A 125 -17.81 19.11 -5.17
C GLU A 125 -18.37 18.07 -4.20
N LEU A 126 -18.24 18.33 -2.91
CA LEU A 126 -18.72 17.49 -1.84
C LEU A 126 -19.91 18.17 -1.16
N GLN A 127 -20.96 17.40 -0.89
CA GLN A 127 -22.17 17.88 -0.23
C GLN A 127 -22.14 17.53 1.25
N GLU A 128 -22.54 18.47 2.09
CA GLU A 128 -22.64 18.26 3.53
C GLU A 128 -23.62 17.12 3.87
N ARG A 129 -23.24 16.34 4.88
CA ARG A 129 -23.99 15.22 5.44
C ARG A 129 -23.84 15.18 6.96
N PRO A 130 -24.78 14.55 7.67
CA PRO A 130 -24.63 14.32 9.11
C PRO A 130 -23.28 13.67 9.41
N ILE A 131 -22.55 14.26 10.35
CA ILE A 131 -21.19 13.84 10.65
C ILE A 131 -21.17 12.45 11.29
N GLU A 132 -22.19 12.11 12.05
CA GLU A 132 -22.34 10.83 12.74
C GLU A 132 -22.31 9.67 11.74
N GLU A 133 -23.02 9.80 10.61
CA GLU A 133 -23.04 8.79 9.56
C GLU A 133 -21.67 8.59 8.89
N ILE A 134 -20.90 9.68 8.74
CA ILE A 134 -19.57 9.63 8.15
C ILE A 134 -18.57 9.01 9.12
N LEU A 135 -18.59 9.45 10.39
CA LEU A 135 -17.68 8.97 11.40
C LEU A 135 -17.90 7.48 11.70
N VAL A 136 -19.14 7.01 11.81
CA VAL A 136 -19.43 5.58 11.98
C VAL A 136 -18.82 4.77 10.83
N LYS A 137 -19.09 5.15 9.58
CA LYS A 137 -18.52 4.47 8.40
C LYS A 137 -16.99 4.51 8.33
N MET A 138 -16.36 5.59 8.80
CA MET A 138 -14.91 5.70 8.84
C MET A 138 -14.31 4.84 9.96
N MET A 139 -14.94 4.82 11.14
CA MET A 139 -14.49 4.02 12.28
C MET A 139 -14.68 2.52 12.01
N ASP A 140 -15.83 2.10 11.47
CA ASP A 140 -16.08 0.71 11.10
C ASP A 140 -15.01 0.20 10.14
N HIS A 141 -14.73 0.98 9.08
CA HIS A 141 -13.67 0.65 8.13
C HIS A 141 -12.29 0.53 8.81
N ALA A 142 -11.94 1.44 9.72
CA ALA A 142 -10.67 1.39 10.42
C ALA A 142 -10.55 0.18 11.36
N ILE A 143 -11.66 -0.21 12.00
CA ILE A 143 -11.74 -1.41 12.85
C ILE A 143 -11.58 -2.67 12.00
N ASP A 144 -12.33 -2.79 10.91
CA ASP A 144 -12.28 -3.94 9.99
C ASP A 144 -10.87 -4.13 9.41
N GLU A 145 -10.22 -3.03 9.00
CA GLU A 145 -8.86 -3.06 8.48
C GLU A 145 -7.86 -3.49 9.56
N MET A 146 -8.02 -3.00 10.80
CA MET A 146 -7.18 -3.40 11.92
C MET A 146 -7.32 -4.90 12.24
N GLU A 147 -8.54 -5.45 12.20
CA GLU A 147 -8.77 -6.89 12.40
C GLU A 147 -8.16 -7.73 11.28
N THR A 148 -8.31 -7.29 10.03
CA THR A 148 -7.71 -7.92 8.85
C THR A 148 -6.19 -7.94 8.94
N LEU A 149 -5.57 -6.82 9.30
CA LEU A 149 -4.13 -6.69 9.49
C LEU A 149 -3.64 -7.55 10.65
N ARG A 150 -4.37 -7.61 11.77
CA ARG A 150 -4.04 -8.47 12.91
C ARG A 150 -4.02 -9.94 12.49
N SER A 151 -5.08 -10.41 11.83
CA SER A 151 -5.17 -11.80 11.35
C SER A 151 -4.05 -12.14 10.37
N THR A 152 -3.77 -11.25 9.42
CA THR A 152 -2.68 -11.41 8.46
C THR A 152 -1.31 -11.48 9.15
N ASN A 153 -1.09 -10.66 10.18
CA ASN A 153 0.16 -10.66 10.94
C ASN A 153 0.33 -11.98 11.71
N GLU A 154 -0.71 -12.47 12.38
CA GLU A 154 -0.69 -13.76 13.08
C GLU A 154 -0.36 -14.92 12.13
N GLN A 155 -0.96 -14.95 10.94
CA GLN A 155 -0.64 -15.94 9.91
C GLN A 155 0.83 -15.86 9.46
N LYS A 156 1.36 -14.65 9.23
CA LYS A 156 2.76 -14.45 8.86
C LYS A 156 3.72 -14.89 9.96
N ILE A 157 3.40 -14.60 11.22
CA ILE A 157 4.20 -15.05 12.37
C ILE A 157 4.23 -16.58 12.43
N PHE A 158 3.10 -17.23 12.25
CA PHE A 158 3.02 -18.69 12.19
C PHE A 158 3.88 -19.27 11.05
N GLU A 159 3.78 -18.70 9.85
CA GLU A 159 4.58 -19.14 8.70
C GLU A 159 6.09 -18.94 8.93
N ILE A 160 6.51 -17.83 9.54
CA ILE A 160 7.91 -17.61 9.91
C ILE A 160 8.39 -18.69 10.88
N GLN A 161 7.61 -19.01 11.91
CA GLN A 161 7.96 -20.07 12.86
C GLN A 161 8.07 -21.43 12.16
N ARG A 162 7.13 -21.74 11.27
CA ARG A 162 7.13 -22.98 10.46
C ARG A 162 8.39 -23.08 9.60
N ILE A 163 8.71 -22.02 8.86
CA ILE A 163 9.88 -21.95 7.97
C ILE A 163 11.17 -22.07 8.79
N ASN A 164 11.30 -21.35 9.90
CA ASN A 164 12.45 -21.45 10.78
C ASN A 164 12.63 -22.85 11.35
N GLY A 165 11.55 -23.53 11.72
CA GLY A 165 11.59 -24.93 12.14
C GLY A 165 12.09 -25.87 11.04
N GLN A 166 11.66 -25.67 9.80
CA GLN A 166 12.15 -26.44 8.65
C GLN A 166 13.62 -26.16 8.34
N LEU A 167 14.03 -24.89 8.39
CA LEU A 167 15.41 -24.47 8.18
C LEU A 167 16.35 -25.09 9.22
N ASN A 168 15.97 -25.06 10.50
CA ASN A 168 16.78 -25.65 11.57
C ASN A 168 16.98 -27.16 11.39
N LYS A 169 15.92 -27.89 11.00
CA LYS A 169 16.03 -29.32 10.67
C LYS A 169 16.95 -29.57 9.48
N ALA A 170 16.83 -28.75 8.42
CA ALA A 170 17.71 -28.87 7.25
C ALA A 170 19.18 -28.60 7.62
N LEU A 171 19.43 -27.58 8.44
CA LEU A 171 20.78 -27.26 8.93
C LEU A 171 21.37 -28.41 9.77
N GLU A 172 20.57 -29.08 10.60
CA GLU A 172 21.01 -30.24 11.36
C GLU A 172 21.38 -31.42 10.45
N THR A 173 20.54 -31.72 9.46
CA THR A 173 20.84 -32.77 8.45
C THR A 173 22.12 -32.46 7.67
N VAL A 174 22.33 -31.20 7.30
CA VAL A 174 23.57 -30.77 6.61
C VAL A 174 24.79 -31.00 7.50
N LYS A 175 24.73 -30.59 8.78
CA LYS A 175 25.82 -30.84 9.75
C LYS A 175 26.14 -32.32 9.87
N GLN A 176 25.13 -33.17 10.06
CA GLN A 176 25.31 -34.62 10.15
C GLN A 176 25.92 -35.22 8.87
N THR A 177 25.52 -34.71 7.70
CA THR A 177 26.04 -35.16 6.41
C THR A 177 27.52 -34.78 6.25
N VAL A 178 27.89 -33.55 6.64
CA VAL A 178 29.29 -33.09 6.63
C VAL A 178 30.15 -33.94 7.57
N ASP A 179 29.71 -34.16 8.81
CA ASP A 179 30.44 -34.98 9.78
C ASP A 179 30.65 -36.42 9.27
N THR A 180 29.62 -36.99 8.63
CA THR A 180 29.68 -38.33 8.05
C THR A 180 30.66 -38.38 6.88
N LYS A 181 30.63 -37.35 6.01
CA LYS A 181 31.56 -37.21 4.88
C LYS A 181 33.01 -37.12 5.37
N GLU A 182 33.29 -36.28 6.36
CA GLU A 182 34.64 -36.08 6.90
C GLU A 182 35.21 -37.37 7.51
N LYS A 183 34.39 -38.13 8.24
CA LYS A 183 34.80 -39.45 8.77
C LYS A 183 35.13 -40.44 7.65
N LEU A 184 34.29 -40.51 6.61
CA LEU A 184 34.52 -41.38 5.45
C LEU A 184 35.79 -41.01 4.69
N GLU A 185 36.02 -39.71 4.46
CA GLU A 185 37.26 -39.23 3.82
C GLU A 185 38.48 -39.64 4.65
N ALA A 186 38.47 -39.40 5.96
CA ALA A 186 39.58 -39.77 6.85
C ALA A 186 39.87 -41.28 6.80
N ASP A 187 38.84 -42.13 6.82
CA ASP A 187 38.99 -43.58 6.75
C ASP A 187 39.52 -44.05 5.39
N LEU A 188 39.04 -43.47 4.29
CA LEU A 188 39.54 -43.76 2.94
C LEU A 188 41.01 -43.35 2.80
N TYR A 189 41.39 -42.16 3.29
CA TYR A 189 42.78 -41.72 3.32
C TYR A 189 43.68 -42.67 4.12
N ARG A 190 43.24 -43.12 5.30
CA ARG A 190 43.97 -44.10 6.12
C ARG A 190 44.15 -45.43 5.39
N LYS A 191 43.08 -45.96 4.79
CA LYS A 191 43.13 -47.22 4.02
C LYS A 191 44.09 -47.10 2.84
N ASN A 192 43.98 -46.03 2.05
CA ASN A 192 44.83 -45.82 0.88
C ASN A 192 46.32 -45.68 1.26
N LYS A 193 46.63 -44.93 2.32
CA LYS A 193 48.01 -44.83 2.85
C LYS A 193 48.58 -46.19 3.25
N THR A 194 47.75 -47.06 3.82
CA THR A 194 48.15 -48.43 4.21
C THR A 194 48.44 -49.29 2.99
N GLU A 195 47.60 -49.24 1.95
CA GLU A 195 47.82 -49.96 0.69
C GLU A 195 49.07 -49.47 -0.05
N ILE A 196 49.30 -48.16 -0.11
CA ILE A 196 50.53 -47.59 -0.69
C ILE A 196 51.77 -48.10 0.05
N ARG A 197 51.72 -48.18 1.39
CA ARG A 197 52.84 -48.74 2.18
C ARG A 197 53.08 -50.21 1.87
N LYS A 198 52.03 -51.03 1.82
CA LYS A 198 52.15 -52.46 1.46
C LYS A 198 52.78 -52.65 0.08
N LYS A 199 52.41 -51.81 -0.90
CA LYS A 199 52.98 -51.82 -2.25
C LYS A 199 54.42 -51.34 -2.34
N LYS A 200 54.90 -50.50 -1.41
CA LYS A 200 56.31 -50.06 -1.36
C LYS A 200 57.25 -51.07 -0.71
N ILE A 201 56.71 -51.99 0.09
CA ILE A 201 57.48 -53.03 0.81
C ILE A 201 57.64 -54.29 -0.05
N ARG A 202 56.80 -54.45 -1.07
CA ARG A 202 56.95 -55.44 -2.15
C ARG A 202 57.77 -54.85 -3.29
#